data_AF-J7Q9S7-F1
#
_entry.id   AF-J7Q9S7-F1
#
_cell.length_a   1.000
_cell.length_b   1.000
_cell.length_c   1.000
_cell.angle_alpha   90.00
_cell.angle_beta   90.00
_cell.angle_gamma   90.00
#
_symmetry.space_group_name_H-M   'P 1'
#
loop_
_entity.id
_entity.type
_entity.pdbx_description
1 polymer ?
#
loop_
_entity_poly.entity_id
_entity_poly.type
_entity_poly.pdbx_seq_one_letter_code
_entity_poly.pdbx_strand_id
1 'polypeptide(L)'
;MPVDRFAPPRSTSRETQPRGCSQSPRRTFDRCQTYVLASPLTSVRGSTMTYSIKQISRALGLSRARIDQWISRGVFDHPNRPALGLAREWEFRDVARVALTAEIAESKVGVSIAASFSRVAADNEFPDCFFVVFQNKSIPTGLPAQDERDIEAGLVQIDRYWWACELVQRERLTQFFSRPEISSAVVVDLGNLMRRLQASLTSIDSERAVNAAN
;
A
#
# COMPACT_ATOMS: atom_id res chain seq x y z
N MET A 1 -6.22 -71.22 29.70
CA MET A 1 -7.36 -71.66 28.88
C MET A 1 -7.21 -71.06 27.48
N PRO A 2 -6.75 -71.86 26.50
CA PRO A 2 -6.66 -71.48 25.08
C PRO A 2 -7.92 -71.96 24.33
N VAL A 3 -8.47 -71.19 23.38
CA VAL A 3 -9.00 -71.73 22.10
C VAL A 3 -9.17 -70.60 21.05
N ASP A 4 -8.57 -70.87 19.89
CA ASP A 4 -8.82 -70.53 18.48
C ASP A 4 -9.87 -69.47 18.05
N ARG A 5 -9.44 -68.51 17.21
CA ARG A 5 -9.58 -68.42 15.72
C ARG A 5 -11.02 -68.35 15.22
N PHE A 6 -11.35 -67.23 14.57
CA PHE A 6 -12.09 -67.22 13.29
C PHE A 6 -11.84 -65.88 12.55
N ALA A 7 -11.04 -65.94 11.49
CA ALA A 7 -11.23 -65.17 10.25
C ALA A 7 -11.88 -66.16 9.25
N PRO A 8 -12.68 -65.79 8.21
CA PRO A 8 -12.41 -64.78 7.15
C PRO A 8 -13.75 -64.12 6.64
N PRO A 9 -13.92 -63.57 5.40
CA PRO A 9 -13.01 -63.31 4.28
C PRO A 9 -13.02 -61.87 3.70
N ARG A 10 -12.03 -61.63 2.84
CA ARG A 10 -11.93 -60.50 1.90
C ARG A 10 -13.04 -60.59 0.85
N SER A 11 -13.71 -59.46 0.56
CA SER A 11 -14.28 -59.20 -0.76
C SER A 11 -13.81 -57.84 -1.28
N THR A 12 -13.09 -57.92 -2.38
CA THR A 12 -12.74 -56.84 -3.29
C THR A 12 -13.98 -56.39 -4.05
N SER A 13 -14.25 -55.09 -4.11
CA SER A 13 -14.90 -54.45 -5.25
C SER A 13 -14.46 -53.00 -5.33
N ARG A 14 -13.55 -52.76 -6.27
CA ARG A 14 -13.32 -51.45 -6.89
C ARG A 14 -14.64 -51.04 -7.54
N GLU A 15 -15.22 -49.93 -7.10
CA GLU A 15 -16.19 -49.21 -7.92
C GLU A 15 -15.66 -47.82 -8.17
N THR A 16 -15.02 -47.71 -9.33
CA THR A 16 -14.59 -46.49 -9.98
C THR A 16 -15.83 -45.68 -10.34
N GLN A 17 -16.19 -44.69 -9.51
CA GLN A 17 -17.20 -43.72 -9.94
C GLN A 17 -16.60 -42.78 -11.00
N PRO A 18 -17.21 -42.68 -12.19
CA PRO A 18 -16.79 -41.73 -13.21
C PRO A 18 -17.09 -40.30 -12.75
N ARG A 19 -16.10 -39.45 -13.03
CA ARG A 19 -16.13 -38.00 -12.87
C ARG A 19 -17.41 -37.41 -13.46
N GLY A 20 -18.34 -37.03 -12.58
CA GLY A 20 -19.38 -36.06 -12.89
C GLY A 20 -18.73 -34.72 -13.18
N CYS A 21 -18.41 -34.48 -14.44
CA CYS A 21 -17.98 -33.20 -14.98
C CYS A 21 -19.19 -32.24 -14.92
N SER A 22 -19.49 -31.71 -13.73
CA SER A 22 -20.38 -30.56 -13.62
C SER A 22 -19.64 -29.36 -14.20
N GLN A 23 -19.92 -29.10 -15.47
CA GLN A 23 -19.55 -27.87 -16.14
C GLN A 23 -20.29 -26.73 -15.43
N SER A 24 -19.68 -26.23 -14.36
CA SER A 24 -20.03 -24.94 -13.82
C SER A 24 -19.84 -23.92 -14.95
N PRO A 25 -20.83 -23.08 -15.25
CA PRO A 25 -20.70 -22.09 -16.29
C PRO A 25 -19.49 -21.23 -15.95
N ARG A 26 -18.51 -21.19 -16.87
CA ARG A 26 -17.42 -20.23 -16.85
C ARG A 26 -18.05 -18.85 -16.83
N ARG A 27 -18.27 -18.30 -15.64
CA ARG A 27 -18.38 -16.85 -15.47
C ARG A 27 -17.01 -16.33 -15.88
N THR A 28 -16.94 -15.86 -17.12
CA THR A 28 -15.99 -14.84 -17.54
C THR A 28 -16.18 -13.69 -16.57
N PHE A 29 -15.42 -13.71 -15.48
CA PHE A 29 -15.33 -12.56 -14.61
C PHE A 29 -14.61 -11.50 -15.41
N ASP A 30 -15.34 -10.42 -15.67
CA ASP A 30 -14.77 -9.14 -16.02
C ASP A 30 -13.57 -8.91 -15.12
N ARG A 31 -12.41 -8.77 -15.75
CA ARG A 31 -11.20 -8.26 -15.10
C ARG A 31 -11.63 -7.11 -14.20
N CYS A 32 -11.45 -7.24 -12.89
CA CYS A 32 -11.16 -6.07 -12.08
C CYS A 32 -9.98 -5.43 -12.79
N GLN A 33 -10.26 -4.36 -13.54
CA GLN A 33 -9.24 -3.51 -14.12
C GLN A 33 -8.59 -2.86 -12.90
N THR A 34 -7.60 -3.54 -12.32
CA THR A 34 -6.55 -2.88 -11.58
C THR A 34 -5.93 -1.96 -12.62
N TYR A 35 -6.40 -0.72 -12.66
CA TYR A 35 -5.77 0.30 -13.45
C TYR A 35 -4.43 0.57 -12.77
N VAL A 36 -3.44 -0.29 -13.04
CA VAL A 36 -2.05 0.12 -13.04
C VAL A 36 -1.96 1.05 -14.25
N LEU A 37 -2.41 2.29 -14.06
CA LEU A 37 -2.05 3.36 -14.98
C LEU A 37 -0.54 3.50 -14.84
N ALA A 38 0.17 2.74 -15.68
CA ALA A 38 1.56 3.00 -15.98
C ALA A 38 1.60 4.37 -16.66
N SER A 39 1.55 5.42 -15.85
CA SER A 39 1.72 6.78 -16.33
C SER A 39 3.19 6.93 -16.73
N PRO A 40 3.48 7.33 -17.98
CA PRO A 40 4.84 7.60 -18.39
C PRO A 40 5.36 8.77 -17.55
N LEU A 41 6.52 8.57 -16.93
CA LEU A 41 7.27 9.55 -16.14
C LEU A 41 7.47 10.83 -16.94
N THR A 42 6.52 11.75 -16.85
CA THR A 42 6.69 13.10 -17.35
C THR A 42 7.44 13.83 -16.26
N SER A 43 8.77 13.78 -16.36
CA SER A 43 9.68 14.52 -15.49
C SER A 43 9.36 16.01 -15.62
N VAL A 44 8.52 16.52 -14.71
CA VAL A 44 8.29 17.94 -14.54
C VAL A 44 9.62 18.51 -14.05
N ARG A 45 10.37 19.12 -14.97
CA ARG A 45 11.53 19.98 -14.68
C ARG A 45 11.03 21.27 -14.01
N GLY A 46 10.57 21.16 -12.78
CA GLY A 46 10.44 22.26 -11.84
C GLY A 46 11.59 22.17 -10.85
N SER A 47 12.19 23.31 -10.49
CA SER A 47 13.21 23.45 -9.44
C SER A 47 13.05 22.42 -8.31
N THR A 48 13.98 21.47 -8.22
CA THR A 48 13.96 20.39 -7.24
C THR A 48 14.26 20.95 -5.86
N MET A 49 13.24 21.52 -5.22
CA MET A 49 13.30 21.89 -3.81
C MET A 49 13.54 20.61 -3.01
N THR A 50 14.69 20.54 -2.34
CA THR A 50 15.03 19.42 -1.45
C THR A 50 14.81 19.80 0.00
N TYR A 51 14.35 18.82 0.78
CA TYR A 51 13.99 18.98 2.18
C TYR A 51 14.86 18.09 3.05
N SER A 52 15.33 18.64 4.17
CA SER A 52 16.01 17.87 5.22
C SER A 52 15.02 17.12 6.10
N ILE A 53 15.47 16.05 6.76
CA ILE A 53 14.65 15.31 7.75
C ILE A 53 14.11 16.22 8.84
N LYS A 54 14.85 17.28 9.21
CA LYS A 54 14.37 18.29 10.20
C LYS A 54 13.15 19.04 9.68
N GLN A 55 13.17 19.50 8.42
CA GLN A 55 12.02 20.16 7.79
C GLN A 55 10.83 19.20 7.71
N ILE A 56 11.06 17.95 7.28
CA ILE A 56 10.03 16.91 7.19
C ILE A 56 9.41 16.64 8.56
N SER A 57 10.23 16.42 9.59
CA SER A 57 9.77 16.16 10.96
C SER A 57 8.88 17.30 11.48
N ARG A 58 9.25 18.54 11.19
CA ARG A 58 8.51 19.72 11.62
C ARG A 58 7.21 19.88 10.83
N ALA A 59 7.24 19.68 9.52
CA ALA A 59 6.08 19.81 8.64
C ALA A 59 5.00 18.75 8.94
N LEU A 60 5.42 17.53 9.31
CA LEU A 60 4.53 16.42 9.59
C LEU A 60 4.17 16.26 11.08
N GLY A 61 4.79 17.03 11.97
CA GLY A 61 4.65 16.84 13.43
C GLY A 61 5.18 15.50 13.93
N LEU A 62 6.05 14.83 13.16
CA LEU A 62 6.66 13.56 13.53
C LEU A 62 7.99 13.81 14.25
N SER A 63 8.35 12.94 15.20
CA SER A 63 9.69 12.99 15.76
C SER A 63 10.72 12.55 14.70
N ARG A 64 11.88 13.21 14.69
CA ARG A 64 13.00 12.80 13.83
C ARG A 64 13.36 11.32 14.02
N ALA A 65 13.39 10.85 15.27
CA ALA A 65 13.70 9.46 15.61
C ALA A 65 12.72 8.47 14.95
N ARG A 66 11.43 8.81 14.84
CA ARG A 66 10.43 7.97 14.17
C ARG A 66 10.72 7.83 12.68
N ILE A 67 11.05 8.94 12.00
CA ILE A 67 11.42 8.92 10.59
C ILE A 67 12.72 8.12 10.38
N ASP A 68 13.74 8.36 11.21
CA ASP A 68 15.01 7.62 11.14
C ASP A 68 14.80 6.11 11.36
N GLN A 69 13.92 5.72 12.30
CA GLN A 69 13.56 4.31 12.53
C GLN A 69 12.91 3.67 11.30
N TRP A 70 12.01 4.38 10.61
CA TRP A 70 11.40 3.88 9.38
C TRP A 70 12.45 3.68 8.28
N ILE A 71 13.37 4.62 8.12
CA ILE A 71 14.47 4.50 7.14
C ILE A 71 15.39 3.33 7.50
N SER A 72 15.80 3.18 8.77
CA SER A 72 16.64 2.07 9.23
C SER A 72 16.00 0.69 9.02
N ARG A 73 14.67 0.62 9.01
CA ARG A 73 13.90 -0.60 8.71
C ARG A 73 13.71 -0.85 7.22
N GLY A 74 14.21 0.01 6.34
CA GLY A 74 14.03 -0.10 4.89
C GLY A 74 12.61 0.23 4.42
N VAL A 75 11.81 0.92 5.24
CA VAL A 75 10.44 1.33 4.86
C VAL A 75 10.48 2.37 3.75
N PHE A 76 11.45 3.28 3.82
CA PHE A 76 11.72 4.27 2.80
C PHE A 76 13.16 4.09 2.32
N ASP A 77 13.29 3.81 1.03
CA ASP A 77 14.57 3.93 0.34
C ASP A 77 14.78 5.39 -0.04
N HIS A 78 15.95 5.93 0.32
CA HIS A 78 16.34 7.24 -0.15
C HIS A 78 16.84 7.11 -1.59
N PRO A 79 16.30 7.89 -2.56
CA PRO A 79 16.67 7.75 -3.98
C PRO A 79 18.18 7.95 -4.21
N ASN A 80 18.78 8.87 -3.45
CA ASN A 80 20.23 9.12 -3.46
C ASN A 80 20.85 8.63 -2.15
N ARG A 81 21.52 7.48 -2.09
CA ARG A 81 22.31 7.15 -0.89
C ARG A 81 23.36 8.24 -0.72
N PRO A 82 23.28 9.11 0.31
CA PRO A 82 24.22 10.21 0.44
C PRO A 82 25.62 9.64 0.60
N ALA A 83 26.62 10.33 0.05
CA ALA A 83 28.01 10.01 0.38
C ALA A 83 28.19 10.06 1.92
N LEU A 84 29.13 9.28 2.43
CA LEU A 84 29.43 9.22 3.87
C LEU A 84 29.61 10.65 4.42
N GLY A 85 28.79 11.02 5.41
CA GLY A 85 28.82 12.33 6.06
C GLY A 85 27.92 13.41 5.46
N LEU A 86 27.27 13.18 4.30
CA LEU A 86 26.31 14.13 3.74
C LEU A 86 24.90 13.92 4.32
N ALA A 87 24.17 15.04 4.44
CA ALA A 87 22.77 15.02 4.85
C ALA A 87 21.91 14.39 3.74
N ARG A 88 20.84 13.71 4.16
CA ARG A 88 19.81 13.17 3.27
C ARG A 88 18.90 14.30 2.80
N GLU A 89 18.75 14.41 1.49
CA GLU A 89 17.92 15.41 0.80
C GLU A 89 16.73 14.72 0.14
N TRP A 90 15.53 15.13 0.51
CA TRP A 90 14.28 14.51 0.10
C TRP A 90 13.53 15.40 -0.87
N GLU A 91 12.99 14.84 -1.94
CA GLU A 91 12.11 15.58 -2.83
C GLU A 91 10.70 15.69 -2.25
N PHE A 92 9.90 16.64 -2.72
CA PHE A 92 8.52 16.80 -2.26
C PHE A 92 7.71 15.49 -2.37
N ARG A 93 7.92 14.71 -3.44
CA ARG A 93 7.30 13.39 -3.63
C ARG A 93 7.64 12.41 -2.51
N ASP A 94 8.89 12.38 -2.07
CA ASP A 94 9.30 11.52 -0.97
C ASP A 94 8.68 11.99 0.36
N VAL A 95 8.62 13.31 0.57
CA VAL A 95 7.96 13.89 1.76
C VAL A 95 6.46 13.55 1.76
N ALA A 96 5.79 13.67 0.61
CA ALA A 96 4.38 13.29 0.43
C ALA A 96 4.16 11.81 0.75
N ARG A 97 5.05 10.93 0.31
CA ARG A 97 5.01 9.50 0.63
C ARG A 97 5.13 9.25 2.13
N VAL A 98 6.03 9.95 2.82
CA VAL A 98 6.18 9.85 4.29
C VAL A 98 4.92 10.36 5.00
N ALA A 99 4.36 11.48 4.53
CA ALA A 99 3.12 12.06 5.08
C ALA A 99 1.95 11.08 4.97
N LEU A 100 1.75 10.51 3.79
CA LEU A 100 0.67 9.55 3.52
C LEU A 100 0.85 8.26 4.33
N THR A 101 2.09 7.78 4.45
CA THR A 101 2.41 6.61 5.29
C THR A 101 2.05 6.87 6.75
N ALA A 102 2.32 8.08 7.26
CA ALA A 102 2.03 8.45 8.64
C ALA A 102 0.51 8.44 8.91
N GLU A 103 -0.28 9.08 8.05
CA GLU A 103 -1.75 9.12 8.14
C GLU A 103 -2.37 7.70 8.14
N ILE A 104 -1.88 6.82 7.26
CA ILE A 104 -2.38 5.43 7.18
C ILE A 104 -1.94 4.64 8.41
N ALA A 105 -0.68 4.79 8.85
CA ALA A 105 -0.15 4.08 10.01
C ALA A 105 -0.85 4.46 11.33
N GLU A 106 -1.35 5.69 11.45
CA GLU A 106 -2.17 6.12 12.59
C GLU A 106 -3.50 5.37 12.68
N SER A 107 -4.01 4.86 11.56
CA SER A 107 -5.19 4.01 11.50
C SER A 107 -4.93 2.54 11.85
N LYS A 108 -3.82 2.24 12.53
CA LYS A 108 -3.37 0.89 12.94
C LYS A 108 -3.04 -0.06 11.78
N VAL A 109 -2.94 0.45 10.55
CA VAL A 109 -2.36 -0.29 9.43
C VAL A 109 -0.85 -0.40 9.67
N GLY A 110 -0.28 -1.59 9.46
CA GLY A 110 1.16 -1.80 9.64
C GLY A 110 1.97 -0.82 8.77
N VAL A 111 3.02 -0.22 9.34
CA VAL A 111 3.82 0.80 8.63
C VAL A 111 4.39 0.32 7.30
N SER A 112 4.79 -0.94 7.21
CA SER A 112 5.28 -1.53 5.95
C SER A 112 4.20 -1.52 4.87
N ILE A 113 2.95 -1.86 5.22
CA ILE A 113 1.79 -1.82 4.31
C ILE A 113 1.54 -0.39 3.85
N ALA A 114 1.47 0.52 4.83
CA ALA A 114 1.23 1.93 4.59
C ALA A 114 2.27 2.51 3.61
N ALA A 115 3.56 2.19 3.82
CA ALA A 115 4.64 2.69 2.99
C ALA A 115 4.70 2.06 1.59
N SER A 116 4.38 0.77 1.48
CA SER A 116 4.27 0.06 0.20
C SER A 116 3.21 0.69 -0.69
N PHE A 117 2.01 0.93 -0.15
CA PHE A 117 0.92 1.54 -0.90
C PHE A 117 1.11 3.03 -1.13
N SER A 118 1.72 3.76 -0.18
CA SER A 118 1.96 5.20 -0.35
C SER A 118 2.84 5.53 -1.55
N ARG A 119 3.69 4.59 -2.00
CA ARG A 119 4.46 4.73 -3.23
C ARG A 119 3.55 4.88 -4.46
N VAL A 120 2.46 4.11 -4.53
CA VAL A 120 1.49 4.17 -5.63
C VAL A 120 0.84 5.56 -5.72
N ALA A 121 0.50 6.16 -4.59
CA ALA A 121 -0.12 7.49 -4.55
C ALA A 121 0.84 8.64 -4.84
N ALA A 122 2.08 8.56 -4.34
CA ALA A 122 3.07 9.63 -4.47
C ALA A 122 3.53 9.84 -5.93
N ASP A 123 3.37 8.83 -6.77
CA ASP A 123 3.79 8.83 -8.18
C ASP A 123 2.76 9.47 -9.11
N ASN A 124 1.61 9.85 -8.56
CA ASN A 124 0.45 10.25 -9.31
C ASN A 124 0.05 11.70 -8.98
N GLU A 125 0.07 12.57 -9.99
CA GLU A 125 -0.42 13.95 -9.90
C GLU A 125 -1.95 13.96 -10.05
N PHE A 126 -2.69 13.63 -8.99
CA PHE A 126 -4.16 13.67 -9.04
C PHE A 126 -4.74 14.66 -8.03
N PRO A 127 -5.11 15.88 -8.48
CA PRO A 127 -5.97 16.73 -7.68
C PRO A 127 -7.34 16.06 -7.51
N ASP A 128 -7.91 16.14 -6.30
CA ASP A 128 -9.27 15.67 -5.94
C ASP A 128 -9.55 14.16 -5.97
N CYS A 129 -8.59 13.34 -5.56
CA CYS A 129 -8.83 11.93 -5.25
C CYS A 129 -8.63 11.60 -3.77
N PHE A 130 -9.28 10.51 -3.34
CA PHE A 130 -9.02 9.83 -2.09
C PHE A 130 -8.08 8.66 -2.34
N PHE A 131 -7.08 8.52 -1.47
CA PHE A 131 -6.31 7.29 -1.40
C PHE A 131 -6.97 6.35 -0.42
N VAL A 132 -7.37 5.17 -0.90
CA VAL A 132 -8.06 4.19 -0.10
C VAL A 132 -7.19 2.95 0.05
N VAL A 133 -6.82 2.62 1.28
CA VAL A 133 -6.20 1.34 1.63
C VAL A 133 -7.25 0.48 2.30
N PHE A 134 -7.53 -0.69 1.76
CA PHE A 134 -8.65 -1.51 2.20
C PHE A 134 -8.29 -2.98 2.31
N GLN A 135 -9.08 -3.68 3.11
CA GLN A 135 -8.95 -5.10 3.35
C GLN A 135 -10.09 -5.84 2.66
N ASN A 136 -9.74 -6.91 1.93
CA ASN A 136 -10.70 -7.78 1.25
C ASN A 136 -11.04 -9.00 2.09
N LYS A 137 -12.34 -9.35 2.14
CA LYS A 137 -12.86 -10.55 2.82
C LYS A 137 -12.52 -11.84 2.07
N SER A 138 -12.40 -11.77 0.75
CA SER A 138 -12.13 -12.93 -0.10
C SER A 138 -10.68 -12.92 -0.58
N ILE A 139 -10.02 -14.07 -0.49
CA ILE A 139 -8.76 -14.35 -1.17
C ILE A 139 -9.05 -14.27 -2.68
N PRO A 140 -8.29 -13.49 -3.48
CA PRO A 140 -8.39 -13.57 -4.93
C PRO A 140 -8.12 -15.02 -5.36
N THR A 141 -9.15 -15.72 -5.80
CA THR A 141 -9.01 -17.12 -6.22
C THR A 141 -8.18 -17.16 -7.50
N GLY A 142 -6.96 -17.71 -7.42
CA GLY A 142 -6.11 -17.93 -8.59
C GLY A 142 -4.90 -17.00 -8.75
N LEU A 143 -4.62 -16.11 -7.80
CA LEU A 143 -3.29 -15.51 -7.70
C LEU A 143 -2.39 -16.47 -6.90
N PRO A 144 -1.21 -16.87 -7.40
CA PRO A 144 -0.24 -17.57 -6.55
C PRO A 144 0.03 -16.68 -5.34
N ALA A 145 0.22 -17.30 -4.16
CA ALA A 145 0.69 -16.56 -2.99
C ALA A 145 2.00 -15.86 -3.36
N GLN A 146 1.91 -14.60 -3.76
CA GLN A 146 3.07 -13.84 -4.19
C GLN A 146 3.79 -13.36 -2.94
N ASP A 147 5.10 -13.59 -2.92
CA ASP A 147 6.00 -13.02 -1.93
C ASP A 147 5.76 -11.51 -1.81
N GLU A 148 6.03 -10.94 -0.63
CA GLU A 148 5.88 -9.51 -0.28
C GLU A 148 6.52 -8.51 -1.27
N ARG A 149 7.24 -8.99 -2.29
CA ARG A 149 7.97 -8.21 -3.29
C ARG A 149 7.13 -7.82 -4.52
N ASP A 150 5.98 -8.45 -4.77
CA ASP A 150 5.11 -8.13 -5.93
C ASP A 150 4.03 -7.09 -5.58
N ILE A 151 4.46 -5.97 -4.98
CA ILE A 151 3.62 -4.81 -4.64
C ILE A 151 3.06 -4.12 -5.89
N GLU A 152 3.57 -4.43 -7.09
CA GLU A 152 3.17 -3.82 -8.37
C GLU A 152 1.67 -4.02 -8.70
N ALA A 153 1.04 -5.07 -8.17
CA ALA A 153 -0.40 -5.30 -8.36
C ALA A 153 -1.28 -4.52 -7.37
N GLY A 154 -0.69 -3.75 -6.44
CA GLY A 154 -1.43 -3.02 -5.41
C GLY A 154 -2.14 -3.94 -4.41
N LEU A 155 -1.65 -5.17 -4.23
CA LEU A 155 -2.20 -6.21 -3.36
C LEU A 155 -1.09 -6.79 -2.46
N VAL A 156 -1.33 -6.89 -1.16
CA VAL A 156 -0.37 -7.44 -0.18
C VAL A 156 -1.09 -8.38 0.78
N GLN A 157 -0.56 -9.59 1.00
CA GLN A 157 -1.13 -10.54 1.96
C GLN A 157 -0.36 -10.51 3.29
N ILE A 158 -1.04 -10.16 4.40
CA ILE A 158 -0.45 -10.17 5.76
C ILE A 158 -1.43 -10.79 6.74
N ASP A 159 -0.95 -11.69 7.59
CA ASP A 159 -1.71 -12.35 8.66
C ASP A 159 -3.09 -12.87 8.23
N ARG A 160 -3.11 -13.51 7.04
CA ARG A 160 -4.28 -14.11 6.37
C ARG A 160 -5.25 -13.12 5.71
N TYR A 161 -4.97 -11.83 5.73
CA TYR A 161 -5.79 -10.82 5.09
C TYR A 161 -5.13 -10.25 3.84
N TRP A 162 -5.94 -9.95 2.83
CA TRP A 162 -5.52 -9.28 1.62
C TRP A 162 -5.78 -7.80 1.76
N TRP A 163 -4.71 -7.03 1.71
CA TRP A 163 -4.76 -5.58 1.63
C TRP A 163 -4.62 -5.15 0.19
N ALA A 164 -5.33 -4.11 -0.19
CA ALA A 164 -5.20 -3.47 -1.47
C ALA A 164 -5.24 -1.93 -1.33
N CYS A 165 -4.82 -1.23 -2.36
CA CYS A 165 -5.01 0.20 -2.46
C CYS A 165 -5.66 0.62 -3.78
N GLU A 166 -6.49 1.66 -3.74
CA GLU A 166 -7.09 2.27 -4.92
C GLU A 166 -7.14 3.78 -4.76
N LEU A 167 -6.93 4.50 -5.87
CA LEU A 167 -7.18 5.93 -5.96
C LEU A 167 -8.62 6.11 -6.42
N VAL A 168 -9.45 6.69 -5.54
CA VAL A 168 -10.89 6.80 -5.74
C VAL A 168 -11.25 8.27 -5.90
N GLN A 169 -11.88 8.62 -7.02
CA GLN A 169 -12.41 9.97 -7.23
C GLN A 169 -13.46 10.31 -6.18
N ARG A 170 -13.57 11.59 -5.82
CA ARG A 170 -14.46 12.07 -4.76
C ARG A 170 -15.91 11.64 -4.98
N GLU A 171 -16.39 11.68 -6.22
CA GLU A 171 -17.75 11.32 -6.61
C GLU A 171 -18.02 9.81 -6.56
N ARG A 172 -16.96 8.99 -6.64
CA ARG A 172 -17.05 7.52 -6.69
C ARG A 172 -16.83 6.87 -5.33
N LEU A 173 -16.55 7.63 -4.28
CA LEU A 173 -16.23 7.09 -2.96
C LEU A 173 -17.39 6.27 -2.37
N THR A 174 -18.63 6.73 -2.51
CA THR A 174 -19.82 6.01 -2.02
C THR A 174 -20.05 4.70 -2.79
N GLN A 175 -19.85 4.72 -4.11
CA GLN A 175 -19.91 3.53 -4.96
C GLN A 175 -18.81 2.53 -4.56
N PHE A 176 -17.60 3.01 -4.27
CA PHE A 176 -16.50 2.17 -3.83
C PHE A 176 -16.85 1.40 -2.55
N PHE A 177 -17.47 2.05 -1.56
CA PHE A 177 -17.90 1.38 -0.31
C PHE A 177 -19.11 0.46 -0.46
N SER A 178 -19.80 0.50 -1.60
CA SER A 178 -20.90 -0.44 -1.88
C SER A 178 -20.41 -1.84 -2.26
N ARG A 179 -19.09 -2.01 -2.45
CA ARG A 179 -18.44 -3.29 -2.75
C ARG A 179 -18.49 -4.25 -1.55
N PRO A 180 -19.21 -5.39 -1.63
CA PRO A 180 -19.40 -6.29 -0.48
C PRO A 180 -18.10 -6.97 0.00
N GLU A 181 -17.09 -7.06 -0.86
CA GLU A 181 -15.78 -7.64 -0.60
C GLU A 181 -14.94 -6.83 0.39
N ILE A 182 -15.21 -5.53 0.54
CA ILE A 182 -14.47 -4.67 1.46
C ILE A 182 -14.94 -4.94 2.90
N SER A 183 -14.01 -5.32 3.77
CA SER A 183 -14.28 -5.46 5.22
C SER A 183 -13.99 -4.18 5.98
N SER A 184 -12.88 -3.52 5.66
CA SER A 184 -12.42 -2.31 6.31
C SER A 184 -11.62 -1.48 5.32
N ALA A 185 -11.60 -0.16 5.52
CA ALA A 185 -10.77 0.74 4.72
C ALA A 185 -10.31 1.94 5.54
N VAL A 186 -9.17 2.47 5.14
CA VAL A 186 -8.61 3.75 5.55
C VAL A 186 -8.64 4.66 4.33
N VAL A 187 -9.21 5.84 4.49
CA VAL A 187 -9.39 6.83 3.42
C VAL A 187 -8.59 8.07 3.77
N VAL A 188 -7.73 8.51 2.85
CA VAL A 188 -6.96 9.74 3.00
C VAL A 188 -7.33 10.69 1.86
N ASP A 189 -7.76 11.91 2.19
CA ASP A 189 -7.97 12.99 1.21
C ASP A 189 -6.61 13.50 0.72
N LEU A 190 -6.18 13.07 -0.46
CA LEU A 190 -4.84 13.42 -0.97
C LEU A 190 -4.74 14.90 -1.28
N GLY A 191 -5.78 15.51 -1.84
CA GLY A 191 -5.79 16.94 -2.14
C GLY A 191 -5.61 17.79 -0.88
N ASN A 192 -6.32 17.44 0.20
CA ASN A 192 -6.16 18.13 1.48
C ASN A 192 -4.80 17.85 2.12
N LEU A 193 -4.32 16.61 2.10
CA LEU A 193 -3.01 16.24 2.64
C LEU A 193 -1.88 17.01 1.95
N MET A 194 -1.85 17.02 0.62
CA MET A 194 -0.81 17.71 -0.15
C MET A 194 -0.86 19.23 0.06
N ARG A 195 -2.05 19.83 0.12
CA ARG A 195 -2.20 21.26 0.39
C ARG A 195 -1.67 21.65 1.77
N ARG A 196 -2.01 20.88 2.82
CA ARG A 196 -1.48 21.10 4.18
C ARG A 196 0.04 20.93 4.20
N LEU A 197 0.56 19.90 3.54
CA LEU A 197 1.98 19.62 3.49
C LEU A 197 2.75 20.77 2.81
N GLN A 198 2.27 21.22 1.64
CA GLN A 198 2.88 22.32 0.91
C GLN A 198 2.85 23.61 1.73
N ALA A 199 1.71 23.94 2.35
CA ALA A 199 1.60 25.12 3.22
C ALA A 199 2.59 25.08 4.39
N SER A 200 2.72 23.92 5.06
CA SER A 200 3.68 23.74 6.16
C SER A 200 5.12 23.90 5.71
N LEU A 201 5.51 23.34 4.56
CA LEU A 201 6.87 23.45 4.04
C LEU A 201 7.20 24.89 3.62
N THR A 202 6.29 25.56 2.90
CA THR A 202 6.47 26.98 2.51
C THR A 202 6.60 27.89 3.74
N SER A 203 5.84 27.63 4.81
CA SER A 203 5.97 28.37 6.07
C SER A 203 7.36 28.20 6.68
N ILE A 204 7.89 26.97 6.71
CA ILE A 204 9.22 26.68 7.28
C ILE A 204 10.33 27.36 6.46
N ASP A 205 10.22 27.34 5.13
CA ASP A 205 11.22 27.96 4.26
C ASP A 205 11.20 29.50 4.38
N SER A 206 10.01 30.08 4.53
CA SER A 206 9.85 31.52 4.78
C SER A 206 10.51 31.96 6.09
N GLU A 207 10.30 31.22 7.18
CA GLU A 207 10.97 31.48 8.46
C GLU A 207 12.50 31.38 8.36
N ARG A 208 13.00 30.42 7.58
CA ARG A 208 14.44 30.25 7.38
C ARG A 208 15.05 31.41 6.61
N ALA A 209 14.36 31.92 5.58
CA ALA A 209 14.80 33.07 4.82
C ALA A 209 14.90 34.32 5.71
N VAL A 210 13.92 34.55 6.58
CA VAL A 210 13.95 35.66 7.57
C VAL A 210 15.11 35.51 8.54
N ASN A 211 15.33 34.30 9.09
CA ASN A 211 16.43 34.05 10.02
C ASN A 211 17.83 34.14 9.39
N ALA A 212 17.95 33.98 8.07
CA ALA A 212 19.22 34.11 7.35
C ALA A 212 19.54 35.56 6.96
N ALA A 213 18.54 36.45 6.96
CA ALA A 213 18.69 37.87 6.65
C ALA A 213 19.04 38.74 7.87
N ASN A 214 18.83 38.21 9.08
CA ASN A 214 19.21 38.83 10.35
C ASN A 214 20.58 38.35 10.82
#